data_AF-A0A9D1DH70-F1
#
_entry.id   AF-A0A9D1DH70-F1
#
_cell.length_a   1.000
_cell.length_b   1.000
_cell.length_c   1.000
_cell.angle_alpha   90.00
_cell.angle_beta   90.00
_cell.angle_gamma   90.00
#
_symmetry.space_group_name_H-M   'P 1'
#
loop_
_entity.id
_entity.type
_entity.pdbx_description
1 polymer ?
#
loop_
_entity_poly.entity_id
_entity_poly.type
_entity_poly.pdbx_seq_one_letter_code
_entity_poly.pdbx_strand_id
1 'polypeptide(L)'
;MSLSAANHAVQLISRLLQTDTATEPICDFGPQKPPIPAGQDSRPLPRATPEACGVSSRQVAAFLEALRDDPTLRMHSVLLLRRGQVFCEAAFGPRDTQLPRHTFSACKSVTALAVGLLMDDGLLAPEDRVANFFPEECGAVSRRIFKDLTVEDLLTMRASVLFNEAGSMARPDWVRAYFSVPGLSEQGKRFQYNSLNTYILSALVCRLTGKSLSAFLDERIFRPLGIGDYAWEKSPEGIEKGGWGLYISPENLAKLGLLVQQEGVWEGRRLLSADFLRRATQAHVSPPPELGDYDYGWQIWVGRKEESFLFNGMLGQNVLGLKRSGILLVSHAGNDESYQQSRYFSLARQFFDADFPDALPRDGAGARALQKTLDDLRATPGRLPRRGEAEPFLGRRFVAADPDAASTGLVPLLLQAVENCYSPGLEAVSLGGTAQAPELFYEERDAVYQLTVGLEAPVRQSLLFRGNAFQVAVQGRFTHDDEENPVLRIQIDFLETPSTRILKLILTPQGPRLTQDETPGAAFVTAMANDMGESAAFRALAAALVGTPDPAYLRYRIGRMFRPDLALTAEALE
;
A
#
# COMPACT_ATOMS: atom_id res chain seq x y z
N MET A 1 19.90 -7.33 -15.37
CA MET A 1 18.65 -7.95 -15.88
C MET A 1 19.03 -9.00 -16.91
N SER A 2 18.36 -10.15 -16.98
CA SER A 2 18.38 -10.89 -18.26
C SER A 2 17.79 -9.94 -19.31
N LEU A 3 18.33 -9.92 -20.53
CA LEU A 3 17.79 -9.07 -21.60
C LEU A 3 16.26 -9.26 -21.73
N SER A 4 15.75 -10.47 -21.52
CA SER A 4 14.31 -10.76 -21.55
C SER A 4 13.47 -10.07 -20.46
N ALA A 5 13.88 -10.09 -19.19
CA ALA A 5 13.09 -9.48 -18.10
C ALA A 5 13.12 -7.94 -18.18
N ALA A 6 14.27 -7.37 -18.55
CA ALA A 6 14.40 -5.95 -18.88
C ALA A 6 13.46 -5.56 -20.01
N ASN A 7 13.49 -6.33 -21.10
CA ASN A 7 12.68 -6.06 -22.29
C ASN A 7 11.19 -6.16 -21.97
N HIS A 8 10.76 -7.14 -21.17
CA HIS A 8 9.36 -7.29 -20.77
C HIS A 8 8.88 -6.16 -19.85
N ALA A 9 9.68 -5.72 -18.87
CA ALA A 9 9.32 -4.58 -18.03
C ALA A 9 9.20 -3.29 -18.86
N VAL A 10 10.12 -3.08 -19.81
CA VAL A 10 10.05 -1.96 -20.75
C VAL A 10 8.86 -2.08 -21.70
N GLN A 11 8.52 -3.29 -22.16
CA GLN A 11 7.31 -3.55 -22.96
C GLN A 11 6.05 -3.20 -22.17
N LEU A 12 5.95 -3.59 -20.89
CA LEU A 12 4.80 -3.24 -20.06
C LEU A 12 4.67 -1.72 -19.88
N ILE A 13 5.78 -1.03 -19.58
CA ILE A 13 5.80 0.45 -19.51
C ILE A 13 5.37 1.05 -20.85
N SER A 14 5.87 0.52 -21.96
CA SER A 14 5.48 0.99 -23.30
C SER A 14 3.98 0.80 -23.57
N ARG A 15 3.40 -0.34 -23.19
CA ARG A 15 1.95 -0.61 -23.29
C ARG A 15 1.15 0.34 -22.42
N LEU A 16 1.58 0.56 -21.19
CA LEU A 16 0.95 1.51 -20.27
C LEU A 16 0.97 2.94 -20.81
N LEU A 17 2.06 3.36 -21.43
CA LEU A 17 2.15 4.68 -22.05
C LEU A 17 1.21 4.79 -23.27
N GLN A 18 0.87 3.70 -23.96
CA GLN A 18 -0.03 3.63 -25.13
C GLN A 18 -1.50 3.62 -24.70
N THR A 19 -2.04 4.81 -24.44
CA THR A 19 -3.39 4.99 -23.90
C THR A 19 -4.53 4.64 -24.87
N ASP A 20 -4.24 4.57 -26.17
CA ASP A 20 -5.19 4.26 -27.25
C ASP A 20 -5.43 2.76 -27.47
N THR A 21 -4.80 1.92 -26.64
CA THR A 21 -4.98 0.46 -26.66
C THR A 21 -5.18 -0.07 -25.25
N ALA A 22 -5.87 -1.20 -25.11
CA ALA A 22 -5.98 -1.86 -23.81
C ALA A 22 -4.59 -2.33 -23.35
N THR A 23 -4.30 -2.14 -22.06
CA THR A 23 -3.04 -2.61 -21.50
C THR A 23 -3.12 -4.12 -21.32
N GLU A 24 -2.36 -4.86 -22.13
CA GLU A 24 -2.18 -6.29 -21.95
C GLU A 24 -1.08 -6.56 -20.93
N PRO A 25 -1.33 -7.39 -19.89
CA PRO A 25 -0.29 -7.79 -18.96
C PRO A 25 0.77 -8.66 -19.67
N ILE A 26 1.99 -8.71 -19.11
CA ILE A 26 3.06 -9.58 -19.64
C ILE A 26 2.86 -11.02 -19.16
N CYS A 27 2.57 -11.18 -17.87
CA CYS A 27 2.20 -12.47 -17.28
C CYS A 27 0.69 -12.61 -17.25
N ASP A 28 0.22 -13.85 -17.41
CA ASP A 28 -1.21 -14.17 -17.31
C ASP A 28 -1.80 -13.63 -16.01
N PHE A 29 -2.99 -13.04 -16.13
CA PHE A 29 -3.72 -12.55 -14.99
C PHE A 29 -4.38 -13.71 -14.23
N GLY A 30 -4.19 -13.73 -12.91
CA GLY A 30 -5.04 -14.47 -11.99
C GLY A 30 -5.43 -13.54 -10.84
N PRO A 31 -6.67 -13.63 -10.30
CA PRO A 31 -7.09 -12.81 -9.17
C PRO A 31 -6.22 -13.13 -7.95
N GLN A 32 -5.69 -12.08 -7.32
CA GLN A 32 -4.73 -12.19 -6.22
C GLN A 32 -5.34 -11.77 -4.88
N LYS A 33 -6.42 -10.97 -4.92
CA LYS A 33 -7.12 -10.46 -3.75
C LYS A 33 -8.51 -11.11 -3.58
N PRO A 34 -8.61 -12.25 -2.87
CA PRO A 34 -9.92 -12.77 -2.49
C PRO A 34 -10.61 -11.84 -1.46
N PRO A 35 -11.92 -12.00 -1.21
CA PRO A 35 -12.55 -11.41 -0.05
C PRO A 35 -11.79 -11.78 1.22
N ILE A 36 -11.44 -10.78 2.03
CA ILE A 36 -10.70 -11.04 3.27
C ILE A 36 -11.70 -11.55 4.31
N PRO A 37 -11.42 -12.69 4.98
CA PRO A 37 -12.32 -13.22 5.99
C PRO A 37 -12.60 -12.19 7.08
N ALA A 38 -13.85 -12.12 7.52
CA ALA A 38 -14.16 -11.42 8.77
C ALA A 38 -13.38 -12.08 9.90
N GLY A 39 -12.76 -11.28 10.79
CA GLY A 39 -11.86 -11.74 11.84
C GLY A 39 -12.57 -12.52 12.95
N GLN A 40 -13.07 -13.72 12.65
CA GLN A 40 -13.80 -14.59 13.58
C GLN A 40 -12.98 -14.91 14.84
N ASP A 41 -11.65 -14.88 14.75
CA ASP A 41 -10.70 -15.13 15.85
C ASP A 41 -9.91 -13.88 16.28
N SER A 42 -10.27 -12.69 15.78
CA SER A 42 -9.59 -11.44 16.12
C SER A 42 -9.90 -11.01 17.56
N ARG A 43 -8.89 -11.00 18.43
CA ARG A 43 -9.01 -10.58 19.84
C ARG A 43 -8.61 -9.11 20.02
N PRO A 44 -9.52 -8.19 20.36
CA PRO A 44 -9.14 -6.78 20.51
C PRO A 44 -8.21 -6.56 21.71
N LEU A 45 -7.25 -5.66 21.55
CA LEU A 45 -6.42 -5.08 22.60
C LEU A 45 -7.27 -4.30 23.60
N PRO A 46 -6.86 -4.23 24.88
CA PRO A 46 -7.56 -3.40 25.86
C PRO A 46 -7.53 -1.91 25.44
N ARG A 47 -8.67 -1.22 25.62
CA ARG A 47 -8.77 0.23 25.42
C ARG A 47 -8.60 0.97 26.74
N ALA A 48 -7.98 2.14 26.69
CA ALA A 48 -7.80 3.04 27.83
C ALA A 48 -8.04 4.51 27.40
N THR A 49 -8.17 5.40 28.38
CA THR A 49 -8.13 6.85 28.09
C THR A 49 -6.68 7.28 27.87
N PRO A 50 -6.42 8.36 27.10
CA PRO A 50 -5.08 8.94 27.03
C PRO A 50 -4.47 9.16 28.43
N GLU A 51 -5.24 9.70 29.37
CA GLU A 51 -4.75 9.99 30.73
C GLU A 51 -4.36 8.73 31.50
N ALA A 52 -5.10 7.63 31.36
CA ALA A 52 -4.71 6.33 31.95
C ALA A 52 -3.42 5.77 31.33
N CYS A 53 -3.09 6.19 30.11
CA CYS A 53 -1.82 5.93 29.45
C CYS A 53 -0.77 7.02 29.73
N GLY A 54 -1.02 7.98 30.62
CA GLY A 54 -0.09 9.06 30.95
C GLY A 54 0.07 10.14 29.88
N VAL A 55 -0.82 10.15 28.88
CA VAL A 55 -0.80 11.09 27.75
C VAL A 55 -2.00 12.04 27.86
N SER A 56 -1.83 13.33 27.60
CA SER A 56 -2.96 14.27 27.65
C SER A 56 -3.89 14.09 26.45
N SER A 57 -5.21 14.00 26.67
CA SER A 57 -6.20 14.03 25.58
C SER A 57 -6.06 15.28 24.69
N ARG A 58 -5.63 16.42 25.24
CA ARG A 58 -5.39 17.65 24.47
C ARG A 58 -4.20 17.53 23.54
N GLN A 59 -3.14 16.86 23.98
CA GLN A 59 -1.96 16.59 23.16
C GLN A 59 -2.30 15.63 22.02
N VAL A 60 -3.11 14.61 22.29
CA VAL A 60 -3.63 13.71 21.24
C VAL A 60 -4.49 14.48 20.24
N ALA A 61 -5.40 15.35 20.71
CA ALA A 61 -6.21 16.19 19.84
C ALA A 61 -5.34 17.09 18.95
N ALA A 62 -4.37 17.79 19.52
CA ALA A 62 -3.45 18.65 18.77
C ALA A 62 -2.60 17.89 17.75
N PHE A 63 -2.19 16.65 18.06
CA PHE A 63 -1.51 15.79 17.09
C PHE A 63 -2.42 15.45 15.91
N LEU A 64 -3.66 15.04 16.19
CA LEU A 64 -4.66 14.72 15.16
C LEU A 64 -5.02 15.93 14.29
N GLU A 65 -5.11 17.12 14.88
CA GLU A 65 -5.29 18.39 14.17
C GLU A 65 -4.09 18.69 13.27
N ALA A 66 -2.86 18.54 13.77
CA ALA A 66 -1.65 18.74 12.96
C ALA A 66 -1.56 17.77 11.77
N LEU A 67 -2.05 16.54 11.93
CA LEU A 67 -2.18 15.58 10.83
C LEU A 67 -3.25 15.99 9.80
N ARG A 68 -4.40 16.49 10.26
CA ARG A 68 -5.49 16.98 9.40
C ARG A 68 -5.07 18.20 8.58
N ASP A 69 -4.37 19.12 9.23
CA ASP A 69 -4.00 20.41 8.66
C ASP A 69 -2.83 20.30 7.67
N ASP A 70 -2.23 19.11 7.51
CA ASP A 70 -1.23 18.80 6.49
C ASP A 70 -1.81 17.90 5.39
N PRO A 71 -2.34 18.48 4.29
CA PRO A 71 -2.99 17.70 3.24
C PRO A 71 -2.02 16.81 2.45
N THR A 72 -0.70 17.02 2.57
CA THR A 72 0.31 16.18 1.89
C THR A 72 0.38 14.78 2.49
N LEU A 73 0.00 14.63 3.76
CA LEU A 73 0.00 13.35 4.46
C LEU A 73 -1.13 12.43 3.99
N ARG A 74 -2.24 12.99 3.50
CA ARG A 74 -3.44 12.23 3.06
C ARG A 74 -3.79 11.08 4.01
N MET A 75 -3.90 11.41 5.29
CA MET A 75 -4.11 10.42 6.34
C MET A 75 -5.43 9.67 6.14
N HIS A 76 -5.43 8.37 6.41
CA HIS A 76 -6.61 7.52 6.39
C HIS A 76 -6.99 7.06 7.79
N SER A 77 -6.02 6.63 8.59
CA SER A 77 -6.24 6.26 9.98
C SER A 77 -4.97 6.35 10.81
N VAL A 78 -5.18 6.50 12.12
CA VAL A 78 -4.13 6.42 13.14
C VAL A 78 -4.62 5.62 14.33
N LEU A 79 -3.78 4.73 14.84
CA LEU A 79 -3.98 3.97 16.06
C LEU A 79 -2.80 4.23 17.00
N LEU A 80 -3.08 4.65 18.24
CA LEU A 80 -2.06 4.95 19.24
C LEU A 80 -2.19 4.01 20.44
N LEU A 81 -1.06 3.43 20.85
CA LEU A 81 -1.00 2.49 21.95
C LEU A 81 0.16 2.80 22.87
N ARG A 82 0.01 2.45 24.15
CA ARG A 82 1.10 2.47 25.14
C ARG A 82 0.86 1.35 26.15
N ARG A 83 1.91 0.61 26.51
CA ARG A 83 1.82 -0.54 27.46
C ARG A 83 0.73 -1.56 27.11
N GLY A 84 0.60 -1.87 25.81
CA GLY A 84 -0.39 -2.84 25.31
C GLY A 84 -1.84 -2.34 25.31
N GLN A 85 -2.11 -1.08 25.65
CA GLN A 85 -3.45 -0.49 25.64
C GLN A 85 -3.60 0.52 24.51
N VAL A 86 -4.69 0.40 23.74
CA VAL A 86 -5.10 1.39 22.74
C VAL A 86 -5.70 2.59 23.47
N PHE A 87 -5.13 3.77 23.29
CA PHE A 87 -5.64 5.00 23.92
C PHE A 87 -6.25 6.00 22.94
N CYS A 88 -6.07 5.81 21.63
CA CYS A 88 -6.73 6.60 20.60
C CYS A 88 -6.81 5.83 19.28
N GLU A 89 -7.96 5.92 18.61
CA GLU A 89 -8.16 5.44 17.23
C GLU A 89 -8.88 6.54 16.43
N ALA A 90 -8.28 6.98 15.33
CA ALA A 90 -8.81 8.01 14.45
C ALA A 90 -8.96 7.48 13.03
N ALA A 91 -10.09 7.80 12.40
CA ALA A 91 -10.33 7.61 10.97
C ALA A 91 -10.54 8.97 10.32
N PHE A 92 -10.04 9.14 9.11
CA PHE A 92 -10.18 10.36 8.32
C PHE A 92 -11.18 10.10 7.19
N GLY A 93 -12.24 10.89 7.10
CA GLY A 93 -13.31 10.72 6.12
C GLY A 93 -14.01 9.34 6.22
N PRO A 94 -14.30 8.67 5.09
CA PRO A 94 -15.05 7.41 5.07
C PRO A 94 -14.26 6.18 5.56
N ARG A 95 -12.99 6.36 5.94
CA ARG A 95 -12.06 5.27 6.22
C ARG A 95 -12.48 4.49 7.47
N ASP A 96 -12.09 3.23 7.52
CA ASP A 96 -12.45 2.31 8.60
C ASP A 96 -11.19 1.85 9.34
N THR A 97 -11.17 1.94 10.68
CA THR A 97 -10.01 1.49 11.49
C THR A 97 -9.97 -0.02 11.72
N GLN A 98 -11.02 -0.76 11.36
CA GLN A 98 -11.14 -2.20 11.57
C GLN A 98 -10.88 -3.01 10.30
N LEU A 99 -11.10 -2.42 9.11
CA LEU A 99 -10.86 -3.13 7.86
C LEU A 99 -9.38 -3.45 7.64
N PRO A 100 -9.05 -4.67 7.18
CA PRO A 100 -7.71 -4.99 6.73
C PRO A 100 -7.22 -4.04 5.63
N ARG A 101 -5.93 -3.71 5.69
CA ARG A 101 -5.29 -2.76 4.76
C ARG A 101 -4.06 -3.37 4.12
N HIS A 102 -3.85 -3.10 2.84
CA HIS A 102 -2.62 -3.44 2.14
C HIS A 102 -1.45 -2.68 2.78
N THR A 103 -0.48 -3.41 3.32
CA THR A 103 0.62 -2.81 4.08
C THR A 103 1.83 -2.42 3.22
N PHE A 104 1.83 -2.79 1.93
CA PHE A 104 3.02 -2.73 1.06
C PHE A 104 4.25 -3.29 1.80
N SER A 105 5.39 -2.61 1.72
CA SER A 105 6.66 -3.04 2.32
C SER A 105 6.66 -3.25 3.83
N ALA A 106 5.68 -2.75 4.59
CA ALA A 106 5.68 -2.95 6.04
C ALA A 106 5.59 -4.45 6.41
N CYS A 107 5.05 -5.30 5.52
CA CYS A 107 5.01 -6.74 5.76
C CYS A 107 6.36 -7.45 5.65
N LYS A 108 7.41 -6.78 5.14
CA LYS A 108 8.78 -7.33 5.18
C LYS A 108 9.23 -7.62 6.59
N SER A 109 8.88 -6.74 7.52
CA SER A 109 9.15 -6.92 8.95
C SER A 109 8.40 -8.14 9.50
N VAL A 110 7.20 -8.44 8.99
CA VAL A 110 6.43 -9.64 9.34
C VAL A 110 7.08 -10.91 8.78
N THR A 111 7.57 -10.88 7.54
CA THR A 111 8.38 -11.98 6.99
C THR A 111 9.67 -12.20 7.79
N ALA A 112 10.32 -11.14 8.27
CA ALA A 112 11.47 -11.29 9.17
C ALA A 112 11.11 -12.00 10.48
N LEU A 113 9.92 -11.82 11.05
CA LEU A 113 9.50 -12.60 12.22
C LEU A 113 9.46 -14.10 11.91
N ALA A 114 8.99 -14.49 10.72
CA ALA A 114 9.02 -15.88 10.28
C ALA A 114 10.46 -16.42 10.15
N VAL A 115 11.37 -15.60 9.60
CA VAL A 115 12.80 -15.95 9.53
C VAL A 115 13.40 -16.11 10.93
N GLY A 116 13.03 -15.25 11.89
CA GLY A 116 13.45 -15.38 13.27
C GLY A 116 12.97 -16.68 13.92
N LEU A 117 11.76 -17.15 13.61
CA LEU A 117 11.28 -18.46 14.06
C LEU A 117 12.13 -19.61 13.50
N LEU A 118 12.54 -19.54 12.22
CA LEU A 118 13.44 -20.54 11.65
C LEU A 118 14.80 -20.55 12.37
N MET A 119 15.31 -19.38 12.74
CA MET A 119 16.55 -19.25 13.51
C MET A 119 16.40 -19.82 14.92
N ASP A 120 15.28 -19.53 15.60
CA ASP A 120 14.96 -20.10 16.92
C ASP A 120 14.84 -21.63 16.88
N ASP A 121 14.30 -22.18 15.79
CA ASP A 121 14.17 -23.62 15.57
C ASP A 121 15.50 -24.27 15.08
N GLY A 122 16.56 -23.49 14.85
CA GLY A 122 17.86 -23.95 14.37
C GLY A 122 17.87 -24.42 12.91
N LEU A 123 16.84 -24.06 12.12
CA LEU A 123 16.69 -24.44 10.72
C LEU A 123 17.41 -23.49 9.75
N LEU A 124 17.79 -22.30 10.23
CA LEU A 124 18.42 -21.27 9.42
C LEU A 124 19.38 -20.45 10.29
N ALA A 125 20.57 -20.15 9.78
CA ALA A 125 21.53 -19.23 10.37
C ALA A 125 21.73 -18.00 9.48
N PRO A 126 22.06 -16.83 10.04
CA PRO A 126 22.31 -15.62 9.25
C PRO A 126 23.46 -15.80 8.23
N GLU A 127 24.46 -16.62 8.54
CA GLU A 127 25.63 -16.88 7.70
C GLU A 127 25.39 -17.94 6.61
N ASP A 128 24.23 -18.61 6.64
CA ASP A 128 23.92 -19.67 5.67
C ASP A 128 23.88 -19.12 4.25
N ARG A 129 24.43 -19.91 3.32
CA ARG A 129 24.48 -19.53 1.89
C ARG A 129 23.13 -19.79 1.25
N VAL A 130 22.49 -18.73 0.78
CA VAL A 130 21.13 -18.78 0.22
C VAL A 130 21.06 -19.77 -0.95
N ALA A 131 22.06 -19.76 -1.83
CA ALA A 131 22.10 -20.64 -3.01
C ALA A 131 22.15 -22.14 -2.67
N ASN A 132 22.53 -22.52 -1.44
CA ASN A 132 22.53 -23.92 -1.03
C ASN A 132 21.12 -24.48 -0.84
N PHE A 133 20.15 -23.62 -0.53
CA PHE A 133 18.75 -24.03 -0.35
C PHE A 133 18.01 -24.20 -1.67
N PHE A 134 18.51 -23.64 -2.79
CA PHE A 134 17.85 -23.65 -4.10
C PHE A 134 18.70 -24.33 -5.18
N PRO A 135 19.09 -25.61 -5.01
CA PRO A 135 20.00 -26.29 -5.94
C PRO A 135 19.39 -26.53 -7.34
N GLU A 136 18.07 -26.59 -7.46
CA GLU A 136 17.37 -26.83 -8.73
C GLU A 136 17.21 -25.54 -9.55
N GLU A 137 17.14 -24.40 -8.86
CA GLU A 137 16.99 -23.08 -9.44
C GLU A 137 18.34 -22.39 -9.68
N CYS A 138 19.38 -22.82 -8.95
CA CYS A 138 20.76 -22.35 -9.11
C CYS A 138 21.57 -23.29 -10.01
N GLY A 139 21.65 -23.00 -11.31
CA GLY A 139 22.63 -23.64 -12.20
C GLY A 139 24.08 -23.42 -11.75
N ALA A 140 25.03 -24.17 -12.30
CA ALA A 140 26.44 -24.14 -11.89
C ALA A 140 27.06 -22.72 -11.90
N VAL A 141 26.71 -21.90 -12.90
CA VAL A 141 27.15 -20.51 -13.02
C VAL A 141 26.53 -19.65 -11.92
N SER A 142 25.21 -19.72 -11.72
CA SER A 142 24.49 -19.00 -10.66
C SER A 142 25.03 -19.35 -9.28
N ARG A 143 25.27 -20.64 -9.00
CA ARG A 143 25.87 -21.07 -7.73
C ARG A 143 27.24 -20.43 -7.50
N ARG A 144 28.05 -20.23 -8.55
CA ARG A 144 29.33 -19.52 -8.44
C ARG A 144 29.16 -18.02 -8.19
N ILE A 145 28.17 -17.39 -8.83
CA ILE A 145 27.84 -15.97 -8.67
C ILE A 145 27.31 -15.66 -7.27
N PHE A 146 26.46 -16.54 -6.72
CA PHE A 146 25.76 -16.35 -5.45
C PHE A 146 26.36 -17.16 -4.30
N LYS A 147 27.57 -17.72 -4.47
CA LYS A 147 28.21 -18.60 -3.48
C LYS A 147 28.40 -17.95 -2.10
N ASP A 148 28.58 -16.62 -2.09
CA ASP A 148 28.86 -15.84 -0.90
C ASP A 148 27.62 -15.11 -0.38
N LEU A 149 26.50 -15.14 -1.09
CA LEU A 149 25.25 -14.49 -0.65
C LEU A 149 24.68 -15.20 0.58
N THR A 150 24.57 -14.47 1.69
CA THR A 150 24.06 -14.98 2.97
C THR A 150 22.61 -14.61 3.22
N VAL A 151 21.97 -15.27 4.20
CA VAL A 151 20.64 -14.89 4.70
C VAL A 151 20.67 -13.48 5.28
N GLU A 152 21.73 -13.10 6.00
CA GLU A 152 21.89 -11.75 6.53
C GLU A 152 21.95 -10.67 5.43
N ASP A 153 22.56 -10.97 4.29
CA ASP A 153 22.56 -10.06 3.14
C ASP A 153 21.15 -9.83 2.58
N LEU A 154 20.28 -10.84 2.59
CA LEU A 154 18.87 -10.68 2.25
C LEU A 154 18.13 -9.82 3.28
N LEU A 155 18.34 -10.10 4.58
CA LEU A 155 17.70 -9.39 5.70
C LEU A 155 18.08 -7.91 5.75
N THR A 156 19.30 -7.57 5.34
CA THR A 156 19.87 -6.22 5.39
C THR A 156 19.82 -5.48 4.05
N MET A 157 19.15 -6.04 3.04
CA MET A 157 19.04 -5.47 1.68
C MET A 157 20.40 -5.23 1.00
N ARG A 158 21.37 -6.14 1.21
CA ARG A 158 22.72 -6.09 0.61
C ARG A 158 22.97 -7.16 -0.44
N ALA A 159 21.92 -7.83 -0.90
CA ALA A 159 22.04 -8.90 -1.89
C ALA A 159 22.55 -8.42 -3.27
N SER A 160 22.35 -7.14 -3.60
CA SER A 160 22.78 -6.54 -4.88
C SER A 160 22.29 -7.32 -6.13
N VAL A 161 21.03 -7.77 -6.09
CA VAL A 161 20.36 -8.53 -7.16
C VAL A 161 19.48 -7.60 -8.01
N LEU A 162 19.56 -7.76 -9.33
CA LEU A 162 18.86 -6.94 -10.31
C LEU A 162 17.43 -7.38 -10.61
N PHE A 163 17.03 -8.60 -10.25
CA PHE A 163 15.64 -9.02 -10.35
C PHE A 163 14.84 -8.38 -9.21
N ASN A 164 13.87 -7.55 -9.57
CA ASN A 164 13.12 -6.69 -8.66
C ASN A 164 11.61 -6.74 -8.98
N GLU A 165 10.83 -5.86 -8.36
CA GLU A 165 9.36 -5.79 -8.47
C GLU A 165 8.90 -5.57 -9.93
N ALA A 166 9.64 -4.77 -10.70
CA ALA A 166 9.34 -4.62 -12.13
C ALA A 166 9.60 -5.91 -12.91
N GLY A 167 10.65 -6.65 -12.55
CA GLY A 167 10.93 -7.97 -13.12
C GLY A 167 9.89 -9.02 -12.75
N SER A 168 9.28 -8.92 -11.57
CA SER A 168 8.29 -9.89 -11.09
C SER A 168 6.94 -9.78 -11.82
N MET A 169 6.61 -8.62 -12.38
CA MET A 169 5.47 -8.43 -13.29
C MET A 169 5.67 -9.08 -14.66
N ALA A 170 6.91 -9.42 -15.01
CA ALA A 170 7.32 -9.87 -16.33
C ALA A 170 7.67 -11.36 -16.41
N ARG A 171 7.68 -12.06 -15.26
CA ARG A 171 8.11 -13.45 -15.14
C ARG A 171 7.25 -14.20 -14.11
N PRO A 172 6.85 -15.45 -14.38
CA PRO A 172 6.14 -16.26 -13.39
C PRO A 172 7.09 -16.96 -12.40
N ASP A 173 8.32 -17.29 -12.83
CA ASP A 173 9.27 -18.15 -12.13
C ASP A 173 10.24 -17.37 -11.22
N TRP A 174 9.75 -16.75 -10.15
CA TRP A 174 10.47 -15.69 -9.42
C TRP A 174 11.75 -16.19 -8.73
N VAL A 175 11.75 -17.39 -8.15
CA VAL A 175 12.96 -17.94 -7.49
C VAL A 175 14.05 -18.18 -8.53
N ARG A 176 13.69 -18.83 -9.64
CA ARG A 176 14.62 -19.08 -10.75
C ARG A 176 15.09 -17.77 -11.39
N ALA A 177 14.19 -16.82 -11.62
CA ALA A 177 14.52 -15.51 -12.17
C ALA A 177 15.50 -14.73 -11.27
N TYR A 178 15.32 -14.79 -9.95
CA TYR A 178 16.24 -14.18 -8.98
C TYR A 178 17.68 -14.68 -9.15
N PHE A 179 17.87 -15.99 -9.28
CA PHE A 179 19.20 -16.61 -9.46
C PHE A 179 19.70 -16.65 -10.91
N SER A 180 18.88 -16.27 -11.90
CA SER A 180 19.26 -16.30 -13.32
C SER A 180 19.92 -15.01 -13.81
N VAL A 181 19.85 -13.93 -13.04
CA VAL A 181 20.43 -12.63 -13.42
C VAL A 181 21.83 -12.50 -12.83
N PRO A 182 22.83 -12.00 -13.57
CA PRO A 182 24.14 -11.74 -12.99
C PRO A 182 24.00 -10.84 -11.75
N GLY A 183 24.41 -11.34 -10.58
CA GLY A 183 24.56 -10.51 -9.40
C GLY A 183 25.60 -9.44 -9.66
N LEU A 184 25.42 -8.25 -9.07
CA LEU A 184 26.46 -7.22 -9.11
C LEU A 184 27.67 -7.70 -8.28
N SER A 185 28.87 -7.21 -8.59
CA SER A 185 30.12 -7.54 -7.87
C SER A 185 30.18 -7.04 -6.41
N GLU A 186 29.03 -6.66 -5.83
CA GLU A 186 28.88 -5.93 -4.56
C GLU A 186 27.92 -6.63 -3.58
N GLN A 187 27.72 -7.95 -3.70
CA GLN A 187 26.96 -8.73 -2.71
C GLN A 187 27.54 -8.54 -1.30
N GLY A 188 26.66 -8.28 -0.33
CA GLY A 188 26.98 -8.00 1.06
C GLY A 188 27.60 -6.63 1.35
N LYS A 189 27.83 -5.79 0.33
CA LYS A 189 28.57 -4.52 0.49
C LYS A 189 27.67 -3.29 0.46
N ARG A 190 26.73 -3.22 -0.48
CA ARG A 190 25.94 -2.02 -0.74
C ARG A 190 24.46 -2.24 -0.41
N PHE A 191 23.85 -1.25 0.22
CA PHE A 191 22.40 -1.21 0.39
C PHE A 191 21.70 -1.03 -0.96
N GLN A 192 20.83 -1.97 -1.31
CA GLN A 192 19.92 -1.89 -2.44
C GLN A 192 18.57 -2.46 -2.00
N TYR A 193 17.61 -1.57 -1.75
CA TYR A 193 16.26 -1.96 -1.36
C TYR A 193 15.58 -2.74 -2.50
N ASN A 194 15.19 -3.99 -2.23
CA ASN A 194 14.59 -4.87 -3.22
C ASN A 194 13.67 -5.89 -2.52
N SER A 195 12.37 -5.85 -2.82
CA SER A 195 11.39 -6.76 -2.21
C SER A 195 11.60 -8.23 -2.58
N LEU A 196 12.34 -8.53 -3.65
CA LEU A 196 12.61 -9.90 -4.06
C LEU A 196 13.63 -10.58 -3.13
N ASN A 197 14.45 -9.82 -2.39
CA ASN A 197 15.24 -10.38 -1.29
C ASN A 197 14.30 -10.99 -0.23
N THR A 198 13.20 -10.30 0.10
CA THR A 198 12.18 -10.78 1.03
C THR A 198 11.36 -11.93 0.45
N TYR A 199 11.09 -11.93 -0.85
CA TYR A 199 10.44 -13.07 -1.50
C TYR A 199 11.28 -14.35 -1.36
N ILE A 200 12.60 -14.26 -1.50
CA ILE A 200 13.48 -15.43 -1.27
C ILE A 200 13.44 -15.88 0.20
N LEU A 201 13.32 -14.97 1.16
CA LEU A 201 13.09 -15.32 2.56
C LEU A 201 11.74 -16.05 2.77
N SER A 202 10.67 -15.61 2.08
CA SER A 202 9.38 -16.31 2.06
C SER A 202 9.52 -17.73 1.49
N ALA A 203 10.22 -17.88 0.37
CA ALA A 203 10.50 -19.18 -0.24
C ALA A 203 11.33 -20.11 0.66
N LEU A 204 12.28 -19.56 1.45
CA LEU A 204 13.02 -20.32 2.46
C LEU A 204 12.10 -20.85 3.57
N VAL A 205 11.16 -20.04 4.07
CA VAL A 205 10.15 -20.50 5.03
C VAL A 205 9.37 -21.68 4.46
N CYS A 206 8.89 -21.57 3.23
CA CYS A 206 8.17 -22.65 2.56
C CYS A 206 9.02 -23.93 2.45
N ARG A 207 10.27 -23.79 2.02
CA ARG A 207 11.17 -24.93 1.79
C ARG A 207 11.59 -25.64 3.07
N LEU A 208 11.87 -24.89 4.13
CA LEU A 208 12.39 -25.45 5.38
C LEU A 208 11.30 -26.02 6.29
N THR A 209 10.05 -25.55 6.14
CA THR A 209 8.94 -25.97 7.00
C THR A 209 7.92 -26.87 6.30
N GLY A 210 7.87 -26.84 4.96
CA GLY A 210 6.81 -27.47 4.17
C GLY A 210 5.44 -26.76 4.30
N LYS A 211 5.37 -25.61 4.97
CA LYS A 211 4.15 -24.80 5.16
C LYS A 211 4.25 -23.51 4.36
N SER A 212 3.11 -22.93 3.97
CA SER A 212 3.13 -21.57 3.42
C SER A 212 3.60 -20.56 4.48
N LEU A 213 4.09 -19.38 4.06
CA LEU A 213 4.54 -18.34 4.99
C LEU A 213 3.41 -17.95 5.96
N SER A 214 2.21 -17.77 5.41
CA SER A 214 1.00 -17.47 6.15
C SER A 214 0.67 -18.55 7.17
N ALA A 215 0.67 -19.84 6.80
CA ALA A 215 0.36 -20.95 7.71
C ALA A 215 1.39 -21.12 8.82
N PHE A 216 2.68 -20.91 8.53
CA PHE A 216 3.74 -20.96 9.53
C PHE A 216 3.61 -19.83 10.57
N LEU A 217 3.36 -18.59 10.10
CA LEU A 217 3.07 -17.46 10.97
C LEU A 217 1.76 -17.62 11.73
N ASP A 218 0.74 -18.21 11.11
CA ASP A 218 -0.58 -18.45 11.70
C ASP A 218 -0.48 -19.27 12.99
N GLU A 219 0.22 -20.39 12.89
CA GLU A 219 0.46 -21.32 13.99
C GLU A 219 1.30 -20.71 15.11
N ARG A 220 2.38 -20.01 14.75
CA ARG A 220 3.44 -19.62 15.69
C ARG A 220 3.26 -18.22 16.28
N ILE A 221 2.59 -17.33 15.55
CA ILE A 221 2.45 -15.90 15.89
C ILE A 221 0.98 -15.46 15.79
N PHE A 222 0.32 -15.54 14.65
CA PHE A 222 -0.98 -14.88 14.47
C PHE A 222 -2.07 -15.43 15.40
N ARG A 223 -2.28 -16.75 15.50
CA ARG A 223 -3.25 -17.32 16.46
C ARG A 223 -2.89 -16.99 17.93
N PRO A 224 -1.64 -17.16 18.39
CA PRO A 224 -1.22 -16.70 19.72
C PRO A 224 -1.54 -15.23 20.03
N LEU A 225 -1.42 -14.33 19.04
CA LEU A 225 -1.80 -12.91 19.18
C LEU A 225 -3.30 -12.63 18.90
N GLY A 226 -4.06 -13.64 18.48
CA GLY A 226 -5.47 -13.49 18.09
C GLY A 226 -5.63 -12.59 16.87
N ILE A 227 -4.85 -12.85 15.83
CA ILE A 227 -4.92 -12.21 14.51
C ILE A 227 -5.60 -13.22 13.58
N GLY A 228 -6.77 -12.85 13.03
CA GLY A 228 -7.56 -13.74 12.15
C GLY A 228 -8.09 -13.09 10.88
N ASP A 229 -8.00 -11.77 10.72
CA ASP A 229 -8.45 -11.03 9.52
C ASP A 229 -7.28 -10.61 8.62
N TYR A 230 -6.69 -11.57 7.93
CA TYR A 230 -5.62 -11.27 6.98
C TYR A 230 -5.74 -12.06 5.68
N ALA A 231 -5.14 -11.50 4.63
CA ALA A 231 -4.89 -12.17 3.37
C ALA A 231 -3.49 -11.81 2.90
N TRP A 232 -2.81 -12.71 2.18
CA TRP A 232 -1.50 -12.44 1.61
C TRP A 232 -1.47 -12.87 0.15
N GLU A 233 -1.25 -11.91 -0.74
CA GLU A 233 -1.08 -12.17 -2.16
C GLU A 233 0.10 -13.12 -2.41
N LYS A 234 0.00 -13.88 -3.49
CA LYS A 234 0.97 -14.91 -3.87
C LYS A 234 1.61 -14.58 -5.22
N SER A 235 2.83 -15.06 -5.44
CA SER A 235 3.43 -15.13 -6.76
C SER A 235 2.65 -16.12 -7.65
N PRO A 236 2.88 -16.11 -8.98
CA PRO A 236 2.30 -17.11 -9.88
C PRO A 236 2.64 -18.56 -9.50
N GLU A 237 3.74 -18.80 -8.78
CA GLU A 237 4.14 -20.12 -8.25
C GLU A 237 3.45 -20.48 -6.93
N GLY A 238 2.58 -19.62 -6.40
CA GLY A 238 1.78 -19.88 -5.20
C GLY A 238 2.48 -19.59 -3.87
N ILE A 239 3.66 -18.96 -3.89
CA ILE A 239 4.39 -18.54 -2.68
C ILE A 239 3.94 -17.13 -2.28
N GLU A 240 3.62 -16.89 -1.00
CA GLU A 240 3.31 -15.54 -0.54
C GLU A 240 4.44 -14.57 -0.87
N LYS A 241 4.09 -13.39 -1.42
CA LYS A 241 5.07 -12.44 -1.95
C LYS A 241 6.08 -11.97 -0.90
N GLY A 242 5.67 -11.90 0.37
CA GLY A 242 6.50 -11.56 1.54
C GLY A 242 6.92 -10.08 1.60
N GLY A 243 7.40 -9.52 0.50
CA GLY A 243 7.81 -8.12 0.42
C GLY A 243 6.68 -7.11 0.29
N TRP A 244 5.48 -7.54 -0.10
CA TRP A 244 4.23 -6.78 -0.18
C TRP A 244 3.04 -7.75 -0.19
N GLY A 245 1.82 -7.24 -0.39
CA GLY A 245 0.63 -8.06 -0.60
C GLY A 245 -0.06 -8.57 0.66
N LEU A 246 0.44 -8.21 1.86
CA LEU A 246 -0.26 -8.49 3.11
C LEU A 246 -1.35 -7.46 3.31
N TYR A 247 -2.58 -7.95 3.48
CA TYR A 247 -3.69 -7.21 4.02
C TYR A 247 -3.93 -7.64 5.46
N ILE A 248 -3.94 -6.69 6.40
CA ILE A 248 -4.14 -6.96 7.83
C ILE A 248 -4.75 -5.71 8.49
N SER A 249 -5.61 -5.89 9.51
CA SER A 249 -6.22 -4.75 10.20
C SER A 249 -5.16 -3.91 10.95
N PRO A 250 -5.35 -2.58 11.09
CA PRO A 250 -4.40 -1.71 11.79
C PRO A 250 -4.05 -2.20 13.20
N GLU A 251 -5.02 -2.75 13.91
CA GLU A 251 -4.82 -3.28 15.26
C GLU A 251 -4.04 -4.60 15.26
N ASN A 252 -4.35 -5.52 14.34
CA ASN A 252 -3.58 -6.76 14.23
C ASN A 252 -2.13 -6.50 13.79
N LEU A 253 -1.91 -5.48 12.96
CA LEU A 253 -0.57 -5.00 12.64
C LEU A 253 0.12 -4.37 13.88
N ALA A 254 -0.61 -3.63 14.71
CA ALA A 254 -0.10 -3.07 15.97
C ALA A 254 0.37 -4.16 16.95
N LYS A 255 -0.34 -5.30 17.01
CA LYS A 255 0.06 -6.45 17.83
C LYS A 255 1.42 -7.02 17.42
N LEU A 256 1.72 -7.06 16.13
CA LEU A 256 3.04 -7.47 15.64
C LEU A 256 4.12 -6.47 16.05
N GLY A 257 3.83 -5.17 16.01
CA GLY A 257 4.70 -4.14 16.57
C GLY A 257 4.90 -4.27 18.08
N LEU A 258 3.84 -4.56 18.84
CA LEU A 258 3.91 -4.80 20.28
C LEU A 258 4.77 -6.04 20.60
N LEU A 259 4.71 -7.09 19.79
CA LEU A 259 5.57 -8.26 19.94
C LEU A 259 7.05 -7.87 19.83
N VAL A 260 7.41 -7.03 18.85
CA VAL A 260 8.77 -6.49 18.71
C VAL A 260 9.15 -5.62 19.91
N GLN A 261 8.25 -4.71 20.31
CA GLN A 261 8.46 -3.82 21.46
C GLN A 261 8.65 -4.56 22.79
N GLN A 262 7.99 -5.72 22.95
CA GLN A 262 8.08 -6.59 24.13
C GLN A 262 9.15 -7.69 23.99
N GLU A 263 10.09 -7.52 23.06
CA GLU A 263 11.18 -8.48 22.80
C GLU A 263 10.69 -9.93 22.64
N GLY A 264 9.56 -10.11 21.96
CA GLY A 264 9.03 -11.42 21.58
C GLY A 264 8.17 -12.08 22.65
N VAL A 265 7.84 -11.38 23.73
CA VAL A 265 6.94 -11.86 24.78
C VAL A 265 5.51 -11.38 24.52
N TRP A 266 4.55 -12.28 24.63
CA TRP A 266 3.13 -12.01 24.55
C TRP A 266 2.42 -12.76 25.68
N GLU A 267 1.65 -12.05 26.52
CA GLU A 267 0.92 -12.64 27.66
C GLU A 267 1.79 -13.54 28.55
N GLY A 268 3.04 -13.13 28.79
CA GLY A 268 4.01 -13.88 29.60
C GLY A 268 4.68 -15.07 28.89
N ARG A 269 4.28 -15.39 27.66
CA ARG A 269 4.90 -16.43 26.83
C ARG A 269 5.85 -15.82 25.81
N ARG A 270 7.07 -16.35 25.71
CA ARG A 270 8.00 -16.02 24.62
C ARG A 270 7.56 -16.74 23.33
N LEU A 271 7.23 -15.97 22.31
CA LEU A 271 6.90 -16.46 20.97
C LEU A 271 8.08 -16.36 20.00
N LEU A 272 8.98 -15.41 20.23
CA LEU A 272 10.17 -15.17 19.41
C LEU A 272 11.37 -14.79 20.31
N SER A 273 12.59 -15.16 19.92
CA SER A 273 13.77 -14.84 20.71
C SER A 273 14.03 -13.33 20.81
N ALA A 274 14.37 -12.90 22.03
CA ALA A 274 14.78 -11.51 22.27
C ALA A 274 16.08 -11.20 21.54
N ASP A 275 16.95 -12.21 21.35
CA ASP A 275 18.21 -12.03 20.62
C ASP A 275 17.98 -11.68 19.15
N PHE A 276 17.11 -12.44 18.46
CA PHE A 276 16.71 -12.12 17.10
C PHE A 276 16.14 -10.70 17.01
N LEU A 277 15.22 -10.33 17.91
CA LEU A 277 14.56 -9.02 17.86
C LEU A 277 15.51 -7.84 18.16
N ARG A 278 16.48 -8.03 19.05
CA ARG A 278 17.54 -7.04 19.28
C ARG A 278 18.39 -6.86 18.02
N ARG A 279 18.82 -7.95 17.38
CA ARG A 279 19.57 -7.90 16.11
C ARG A 279 18.74 -7.29 14.98
N ALA A 280 17.45 -7.61 14.92
CA ALA A 280 16.55 -7.12 13.89
C ALA A 280 16.27 -5.62 14.01
N THR A 281 16.28 -5.08 15.24
CA THR A 281 16.12 -3.65 15.53
C THR A 281 17.43 -2.91 15.80
N GLN A 282 18.56 -3.51 15.43
CA GLN A 282 19.89 -2.89 15.45
C GLN A 282 20.25 -2.36 14.06
N ALA A 283 20.90 -1.21 13.99
CA ALA A 283 21.43 -0.67 12.74
C ALA A 283 22.56 -1.56 12.21
N HIS A 284 22.34 -2.19 11.05
CA HIS A 284 23.36 -2.98 10.34
C HIS A 284 23.92 -2.22 9.12
N VAL A 285 23.09 -1.36 8.53
CA VAL A 285 23.42 -0.61 7.31
C VAL A 285 22.81 0.78 7.42
N SER A 286 23.49 1.78 6.87
CA SER A 286 22.97 3.14 6.71
C SER A 286 22.54 3.38 5.26
N PRO A 287 21.24 3.37 4.96
CA PRO A 287 20.72 3.71 3.64
C PRO A 287 20.99 5.18 3.28
N PRO A 288 20.96 5.54 1.98
CA PRO A 288 21.13 6.91 1.55
C PRO A 288 20.12 7.87 2.23
N PRO A 289 20.51 9.10 2.61
CA PRO A 289 19.61 10.07 3.27
C PRO A 289 18.35 10.41 2.48
N GLU A 290 18.40 10.25 1.15
CA GLU A 290 17.27 10.47 0.25
C GLU A 290 16.13 9.48 0.53
N LEU A 291 16.38 8.34 1.17
CA LEU A 291 15.33 7.39 1.56
C LEU A 291 14.69 7.73 2.91
N GLY A 292 15.19 8.77 3.60
CA GLY A 292 14.73 9.21 4.91
C GLY A 292 15.77 9.00 6.01
N ASP A 293 15.31 9.20 7.25
CA ASP A 293 16.18 9.39 8.43
C ASP A 293 16.30 8.13 9.30
N TYR A 294 16.43 6.97 8.64
CA TYR A 294 16.48 5.67 9.30
C TYR A 294 17.63 4.84 8.77
N ASP A 295 18.28 4.12 9.67
CA ASP A 295 19.13 2.99 9.34
C ASP A 295 18.29 1.74 9.10
N TYR A 296 18.93 0.67 8.65
CA TYR A 296 18.26 -0.60 8.34
C TYR A 296 18.81 -1.73 9.20
N GLY A 297 17.89 -2.45 9.83
CA GLY A 297 18.15 -3.68 10.57
C GLY A 297 17.86 -4.93 9.75
N TRP A 298 17.33 -5.97 10.38
CA TRP A 298 16.85 -7.16 9.67
C TRP A 298 15.39 -6.97 9.25
N GLN A 299 15.18 -6.40 8.06
CA GLN A 299 13.88 -6.04 7.50
C GLN A 299 13.04 -5.09 8.38
N ILE A 300 13.66 -4.40 9.34
CA ILE A 300 13.04 -3.41 10.21
C ILE A 300 13.90 -2.14 10.16
N TRP A 301 13.28 -0.99 9.94
CA TRP A 301 13.97 0.30 9.95
C TRP A 301 14.27 0.73 11.39
N VAL A 302 15.40 1.41 11.59
CA VAL A 302 15.89 1.83 12.92
C VAL A 302 16.13 3.34 12.92
N GLY A 303 15.55 4.07 13.87
CA GLY A 303 15.65 5.53 13.91
C GLY A 303 17.08 6.03 14.09
N ARG A 304 17.49 7.05 13.34
CA ARG A 304 18.80 7.70 13.50
C ARG A 304 18.82 8.77 14.59
N LYS A 305 17.67 9.41 14.82
CA LYS A 305 17.54 10.54 15.74
C LYS A 305 16.91 10.15 17.07
N GLU A 306 16.10 9.11 17.07
CA GLU A 306 15.39 8.61 18.23
C GLU A 306 15.52 7.10 18.34
N GLU A 307 15.39 6.57 19.55
CA GLU A 307 15.35 5.13 19.76
C GLU A 307 14.00 4.57 19.27
N SER A 308 13.93 4.24 17.98
CA SER A 308 12.72 3.71 17.36
C SER A 308 12.97 2.50 16.49
N PHE A 309 11.91 1.73 16.26
CA PHE A 309 11.84 0.76 15.18
C PHE A 309 10.63 1.09 14.30
N LEU A 310 10.73 0.76 13.02
CA LEU A 310 9.70 1.12 12.04
C LEU A 310 9.46 -0.02 11.04
N PHE A 311 8.20 -0.44 10.92
CA PHE A 311 7.73 -1.18 9.75
C PHE A 311 7.17 -0.13 8.78
N ASN A 312 7.78 0.05 7.61
CA ASN A 312 7.39 1.07 6.66
C ASN A 312 6.96 0.43 5.33
N GLY A 313 5.77 0.84 4.89
CA GLY A 313 5.22 0.63 3.57
C GLY A 313 5.05 1.96 2.86
N MET A 314 5.22 1.94 1.53
CA MET A 314 4.96 3.10 0.68
C MET A 314 3.56 3.68 0.95
N LEU A 315 3.40 4.96 0.65
CA LEU A 315 2.14 5.69 0.75
C LEU A 315 1.66 5.89 2.20
N GLY A 316 2.54 5.65 3.19
CA GLY A 316 2.33 5.94 4.61
C GLY A 316 1.71 4.81 5.45
N GLN A 317 1.98 3.54 5.09
CA GLN A 317 1.57 2.39 5.89
C GLN A 317 2.65 2.09 6.92
N ASN A 318 2.45 2.45 8.19
CA ASN A 318 3.53 2.42 9.17
C ASN A 318 3.15 1.74 10.48
N VAL A 319 4.14 1.09 11.11
CA VAL A 319 4.17 0.77 12.54
C VAL A 319 5.43 1.39 13.13
N LEU A 320 5.28 2.47 13.88
CA LEU A 320 6.38 3.16 14.53
C LEU A 320 6.34 2.88 16.04
N GLY A 321 7.37 2.24 16.57
CA GLY A 321 7.56 2.06 18.01
C GLY A 321 8.62 3.02 18.53
N LEU A 322 8.22 3.98 19.38
CA LEU A 322 9.12 4.88 20.10
C LEU A 322 9.51 4.23 21.43
N LYS A 323 10.76 3.75 21.53
CA LYS A 323 11.21 2.95 22.69
C LYS A 323 11.21 3.78 23.98
N ARG A 324 11.67 5.02 23.91
CA ARG A 324 11.73 5.94 25.06
C ARG A 324 10.39 6.15 25.74
N SER A 325 9.35 6.49 24.96
CA SER A 325 8.02 6.76 25.50
C SER A 325 7.20 5.49 25.75
N GLY A 326 7.58 4.39 25.10
CA GLY A 326 6.80 3.17 25.05
C GLY A 326 5.55 3.28 24.16
N ILE A 327 5.44 4.35 23.37
CA ILE A 327 4.29 4.58 22.48
C ILE A 327 4.51 3.86 21.14
N LEU A 328 3.47 3.18 20.69
CA LEU A 328 3.39 2.56 19.38
C LEU A 328 2.31 3.27 18.56
N LEU A 329 2.67 3.67 17.34
CA LEU A 329 1.79 4.36 16.40
C LEU A 329 1.63 3.51 15.15
N VAL A 330 0.39 3.21 14.76
CA VAL A 330 0.08 2.64 13.45
C VAL A 330 -0.61 3.70 12.60
N SER A 331 -0.11 3.94 11.39
CA SER A 331 -0.74 4.86 10.43
C SER A 331 -1.04 4.17 9.11
N HIS A 332 -2.14 4.58 8.50
CA HIS A 332 -2.41 4.32 7.09
C HIS A 332 -2.72 5.65 6.42
N ALA A 333 -2.23 5.81 5.20
CA ALA A 333 -2.40 7.04 4.42
C ALA A 333 -2.43 6.73 2.92
N GLY A 334 -2.48 7.78 2.10
CA GLY A 334 -2.25 7.77 0.66
C GLY A 334 -1.32 8.90 0.23
N ASN A 335 -0.26 9.15 1.00
CA ASN A 335 0.74 10.17 0.69
C ASN A 335 1.53 9.78 -0.59
N ASP A 336 2.22 10.74 -1.20
CA ASP A 336 2.98 10.52 -2.44
C ASP A 336 4.45 10.11 -2.16
N GLU A 337 4.68 9.20 -1.22
CA GLU A 337 6.05 8.80 -0.83
C GLU A 337 6.28 7.29 -0.88
N SER A 338 7.49 6.90 -1.28
CA SER A 338 7.92 5.50 -1.34
C SER A 338 8.47 4.98 0.00
N TYR A 339 8.96 5.88 0.85
CA TYR A 339 9.71 5.58 2.06
C TYR A 339 9.25 6.47 3.24
N GLN A 340 10.13 6.68 4.21
CA GLN A 340 9.86 7.33 5.49
C GLN A 340 10.30 8.80 5.53
N GLN A 341 9.79 9.60 4.59
CA GLN A 341 10.20 10.99 4.39
C GLN A 341 9.17 12.00 4.89
N SER A 342 7.93 11.56 5.10
CA SER A 342 6.82 12.44 5.38
C SER A 342 6.94 13.13 6.71
N ARG A 343 6.31 14.30 6.76
CA ARG A 343 6.21 15.10 7.98
C ARG A 343 5.53 14.35 9.13
N TYR A 344 4.78 13.27 8.85
CA TYR A 344 4.23 12.35 9.85
C TYR A 344 5.27 11.93 10.90
N PHE A 345 6.48 11.53 10.49
CA PHE A 345 7.50 11.06 11.44
C PHE A 345 8.03 12.21 12.32
N SER A 346 8.11 13.43 11.78
CA SER A 346 8.48 14.59 12.59
C SER A 346 7.40 14.96 13.61
N LEU A 347 6.12 14.87 13.23
CA LEU A 347 4.99 15.10 14.12
C LEU A 347 4.91 14.02 15.20
N ALA A 348 5.03 12.75 14.83
CA ALA A 348 5.03 11.64 15.79
C ALA A 348 6.10 11.84 16.88
N ARG A 349 7.33 12.24 16.50
CA ARG A 349 8.40 12.52 17.45
C ARG A 349 8.14 13.77 18.29
N GLN A 350 7.74 14.86 17.65
CA GLN A 350 7.41 16.11 18.33
C GLN A 350 6.37 15.89 19.45
N PHE A 351 5.37 15.05 19.20
CA PHE A 351 4.28 14.82 20.14
C PHE A 351 4.53 13.64 21.09
N PHE A 352 5.34 12.64 20.73
CA PHE A 352 5.39 11.38 21.48
C PHE A 352 6.79 10.83 21.78
N ASP A 353 7.87 11.46 21.32
CA ASP A 353 9.23 11.07 21.71
C ASP A 353 9.69 11.79 22.99
N ALA A 354 9.01 11.48 24.09
CA ALA A 354 9.23 12.07 25.41
C ALA A 354 8.91 11.08 26.53
N ASP A 355 9.34 11.39 27.76
CA ASP A 355 8.99 10.60 28.93
C ASP A 355 7.56 10.96 29.39
N PHE A 356 6.75 9.94 29.64
CA PHE A 356 5.36 10.10 30.10
C PHE A 356 5.17 9.39 31.44
N PRO A 357 4.43 9.97 32.41
CA PRO A 357 4.13 9.32 33.66
C PRO A 357 3.26 8.07 33.45
N ASP A 358 3.04 7.28 34.50
CA ASP A 358 2.16 6.11 34.38
C ASP A 358 0.72 6.49 34.11
N ALA A 359 0.21 7.54 34.77
CA ALA A 359 -1.11 8.09 34.53
C ALA A 359 -1.11 9.60 34.78
N LEU A 360 -2.10 10.28 34.20
CA LEU A 360 -2.45 11.68 34.47
C LEU A 360 -3.80 11.75 35.17
N PRO A 361 -4.11 12.83 35.91
CA PRO A 361 -5.46 13.11 36.38
C PRO A 361 -6.43 13.19 35.20
N ARG A 362 -7.68 12.74 35.41
CA ARG A 362 -8.73 12.83 34.38
C ARG A 362 -8.97 14.28 33.96
N ASP A 363 -8.89 14.57 32.67
CA ASP A 363 -9.24 15.87 32.09
C ASP A 363 -10.52 15.74 31.25
N GLY A 364 -11.68 15.97 31.87
CA GLY A 364 -12.95 15.86 31.17
C GLY A 364 -13.13 16.88 30.04
N ALA A 365 -12.48 18.04 30.11
CA ALA A 365 -12.53 19.04 29.04
C ALA A 365 -11.60 18.65 27.87
N GLY A 366 -10.42 18.11 28.16
CA GLY A 366 -9.50 17.54 27.17
C GLY A 366 -10.13 16.35 26.43
N ALA A 367 -10.79 15.45 27.15
CA ALA A 367 -11.49 14.31 26.56
C ALA A 367 -12.60 14.74 25.59
N ARG A 368 -13.39 15.78 25.95
CA ARG A 368 -14.40 16.35 25.03
C ARG A 368 -13.78 17.01 23.80
N ALA A 369 -12.65 17.70 23.95
CA ALA A 369 -11.93 18.29 22.81
C ALA A 369 -11.39 17.23 21.86
N LEU A 370 -10.82 16.14 22.41
CA LEU A 370 -10.39 14.99 21.63
C LEU A 370 -11.57 14.33 20.89
N GLN A 371 -12.69 14.09 21.58
CA GLN A 371 -13.88 13.53 20.94
C GLN A 371 -14.38 14.40 19.80
N LYS A 372 -14.46 15.72 20.00
CA LYS A 372 -14.82 16.65 18.92
C LYS A 372 -13.86 16.55 17.74
N THR A 373 -12.56 16.47 17.99
CA THR A 373 -11.55 16.30 16.93
C THR A 373 -11.79 15.02 16.16
N LEU A 374 -12.03 13.90 16.84
CA LEU A 374 -12.32 12.61 16.20
C LEU A 374 -13.59 12.66 15.34
N ASP A 375 -14.63 13.34 15.81
CA ASP A 375 -15.88 13.52 15.07
C ASP A 375 -15.65 14.39 13.82
N ASP A 376 -14.90 15.49 13.95
CA ASP A 376 -14.53 16.39 12.85
C ASP A 376 -13.71 15.64 11.78
N LEU A 377 -12.78 14.76 12.17
CA LEU A 377 -11.96 13.97 11.24
C LEU A 377 -12.79 12.98 10.42
N ARG A 378 -13.82 12.38 11.02
CA ARG A 378 -14.70 11.40 10.35
C ARG A 378 -15.75 12.05 9.46
N ALA A 379 -16.02 13.35 9.66
CA ALA A 379 -17.04 14.06 8.92
C ALA A 379 -16.78 14.01 7.41
N THR A 380 -17.81 13.63 6.64
CA THR A 380 -17.79 13.58 5.17
C THR A 380 -18.94 14.43 4.66
N PRO A 381 -18.74 15.76 4.48
CA PRO A 381 -19.83 16.67 4.14
C PRO A 381 -20.53 16.25 2.85
N GLY A 382 -21.84 16.15 2.90
CA GLY A 382 -22.69 15.82 1.76
C GLY A 382 -24.02 16.56 1.85
N ARG A 383 -24.76 16.58 0.75
CA ARG A 383 -26.13 17.11 0.69
C ARG A 383 -26.91 16.45 -0.43
N LEU A 384 -28.23 16.43 -0.29
CA LEU A 384 -29.11 16.15 -1.42
C LEU A 384 -29.01 17.26 -2.49
N PRO A 385 -29.24 16.92 -3.77
CA PRO A 385 -29.21 17.89 -4.85
C PRO A 385 -30.38 18.86 -4.75
N ARG A 386 -30.16 20.08 -5.20
CA ARG A 386 -31.24 21.05 -5.44
C ARG A 386 -32.01 20.61 -6.68
N ARG A 387 -33.25 21.08 -6.80
CA ARG A 387 -34.08 20.83 -7.99
C ARG A 387 -33.32 21.21 -9.26
N GLY A 388 -33.32 20.33 -10.26
CA GLY A 388 -32.61 20.54 -11.53
C GLY A 388 -31.15 20.10 -11.55
N GLU A 389 -30.45 19.93 -10.42
CA GLU A 389 -29.00 19.61 -10.44
C GLU A 389 -28.70 18.21 -10.99
N ALA A 390 -29.59 17.24 -10.75
CA ALA A 390 -29.40 15.85 -11.17
C ALA A 390 -30.05 15.52 -12.53
N GLU A 391 -31.03 16.31 -12.96
CA GLU A 391 -31.81 16.11 -14.21
C GLU A 391 -30.95 15.99 -15.48
N PRO A 392 -29.82 16.72 -15.63
CA PRO A 392 -28.96 16.58 -16.80
C PRO A 392 -28.23 15.25 -16.91
N PHE A 393 -28.14 14.46 -15.83
CA PHE A 393 -27.37 13.23 -15.77
C PHE A 393 -28.24 11.98 -15.62
N LEU A 394 -29.31 12.05 -14.82
CA LEU A 394 -30.16 10.90 -14.51
C LEU A 394 -30.85 10.35 -15.76
N GLY A 395 -30.90 9.02 -15.85
CA GLY A 395 -31.52 8.31 -16.97
C GLY A 395 -30.77 8.51 -18.28
N ARG A 396 -29.48 8.83 -18.23
CA ARG A 396 -28.63 8.99 -19.42
C ARG A 396 -27.45 8.03 -19.40
N ARG A 397 -27.08 7.63 -20.61
CA ARG A 397 -25.89 6.85 -20.93
C ARG A 397 -24.89 7.75 -21.65
N PHE A 398 -23.63 7.70 -21.27
CA PHE A 398 -22.56 8.51 -21.85
C PHE A 398 -21.50 7.58 -22.44
N VAL A 399 -21.50 7.44 -23.76
CA VAL A 399 -20.66 6.50 -24.51
C VAL A 399 -19.29 7.10 -24.77
N ALA A 400 -18.24 6.33 -24.49
CA ALA A 400 -16.87 6.73 -24.75
C ALA A 400 -16.48 6.39 -26.19
N ALA A 401 -16.33 7.42 -27.02
CA ALA A 401 -15.82 7.30 -28.39
C ALA A 401 -14.35 7.75 -28.53
N ASP A 402 -13.76 8.24 -27.44
CA ASP A 402 -12.37 8.68 -27.39
C ASP A 402 -11.40 7.49 -27.46
N PRO A 403 -10.35 7.51 -28.28
CA PRO A 403 -9.34 6.45 -28.32
C PRO A 403 -8.75 6.11 -26.95
N ASP A 404 -8.57 7.09 -26.06
CA ASP A 404 -7.99 6.87 -24.73
C ASP A 404 -8.91 6.06 -23.79
N ALA A 405 -10.18 5.90 -24.16
CA ALA A 405 -11.10 5.02 -23.45
C ALA A 405 -10.58 3.56 -23.44
N ALA A 406 -9.76 3.18 -24.43
CA ALA A 406 -9.24 1.82 -24.57
C ALA A 406 -8.36 1.36 -23.40
N SER A 407 -7.71 2.27 -22.67
CA SER A 407 -6.90 1.97 -21.47
C SER A 407 -7.51 2.50 -20.17
N THR A 408 -8.64 3.18 -20.25
CA THR A 408 -9.28 3.84 -19.10
C THR A 408 -10.19 2.85 -18.37
N GLY A 409 -10.10 2.79 -17.04
CA GLY A 409 -10.86 1.85 -16.22
C GLY A 409 -11.27 2.41 -14.85
N LEU A 410 -12.23 1.76 -14.22
CA LEU A 410 -12.82 2.15 -12.94
C LEU A 410 -11.78 2.13 -11.81
N VAL A 411 -11.00 1.07 -11.74
CA VAL A 411 -9.98 0.87 -10.70
C VAL A 411 -8.76 1.77 -10.95
N PRO A 412 -8.16 2.40 -9.91
CA PRO A 412 -6.91 3.15 -10.02
C PRO A 412 -5.81 2.39 -10.76
N LEU A 413 -5.09 3.05 -11.67
CA LEU A 413 -4.09 2.39 -12.52
C LEU A 413 -2.94 1.81 -11.71
N LEU A 414 -2.51 2.50 -10.65
CA LEU A 414 -1.50 1.94 -9.74
C LEU A 414 -1.97 0.64 -9.10
N LEU A 415 -3.25 0.54 -8.73
CA LEU A 415 -3.83 -0.66 -8.14
C LEU A 415 -3.95 -1.79 -9.19
N GLN A 416 -4.34 -1.45 -10.42
CA GLN A 416 -4.32 -2.40 -11.54
C GLN A 416 -2.91 -2.97 -11.78
N ALA A 417 -1.86 -2.14 -11.68
CA ALA A 417 -0.48 -2.56 -11.86
C ALA A 417 0.01 -3.49 -10.72
N VAL A 418 -0.32 -3.17 -9.46
CA VAL A 418 0.04 -4.00 -8.29
C VAL A 418 -0.64 -5.38 -8.36
N GLU A 419 -1.90 -5.42 -8.77
CA GLU A 419 -2.73 -6.62 -8.83
C GLU A 419 -2.67 -7.34 -10.20
N ASN A 420 -1.92 -6.77 -11.16
CA ASN A 420 -1.82 -7.21 -12.56
C ASN A 420 -3.19 -7.39 -13.26
N CYS A 421 -4.19 -6.56 -12.92
CA CYS A 421 -5.58 -6.68 -13.36
C CYS A 421 -6.00 -5.54 -14.30
N TYR A 422 -5.26 -5.28 -15.37
CA TYR A 422 -5.55 -4.12 -16.23
C TYR A 422 -6.96 -4.13 -16.84
N SER A 423 -7.58 -2.96 -16.92
CA SER A 423 -8.89 -2.77 -17.54
C SER A 423 -8.82 -3.07 -19.05
N PRO A 424 -9.85 -3.72 -19.63
CA PRO A 424 -9.96 -3.86 -21.07
C PRO A 424 -10.44 -2.57 -21.76
N GLY A 425 -10.75 -1.51 -21.02
CA GLY A 425 -11.17 -0.21 -21.53
C GLY A 425 -12.65 0.12 -21.25
N LEU A 426 -12.92 1.41 -21.11
CA LEU A 426 -14.24 2.01 -20.89
C LEU A 426 -15.06 2.01 -22.18
N GLU A 427 -16.33 1.62 -22.08
CA GLU A 427 -17.32 1.74 -23.16
C GLU A 427 -18.34 2.85 -22.87
N ALA A 428 -18.85 2.93 -21.64
CA ALA A 428 -19.79 3.97 -21.25
C ALA A 428 -19.87 4.17 -19.73
N VAL A 429 -20.39 5.33 -19.34
CA VAL A 429 -20.83 5.59 -17.97
C VAL A 429 -22.28 6.01 -18.00
N SER A 430 -23.10 5.46 -17.10
CA SER A 430 -24.52 5.78 -17.02
C SER A 430 -24.93 6.10 -15.60
N LEU A 431 -25.96 6.95 -15.45
CA LEU A 431 -26.52 7.31 -14.15
C LEU A 431 -28.00 6.90 -14.06
N GLY A 432 -28.28 5.83 -13.34
CA GLY A 432 -29.64 5.37 -13.05
C GLY A 432 -30.11 5.79 -11.65
N GLY A 433 -31.15 5.11 -11.17
CA GLY A 433 -31.72 5.35 -9.84
C GLY A 433 -32.55 6.63 -9.76
N THR A 434 -32.48 7.32 -8.62
CA THR A 434 -33.24 8.56 -8.37
C THR A 434 -32.30 9.72 -8.06
N ALA A 435 -32.82 10.97 -8.09
CA ALA A 435 -32.03 12.14 -7.69
C ALA A 435 -31.50 12.08 -6.25
N GLN A 436 -32.13 11.31 -5.37
CA GLN A 436 -31.70 11.18 -3.97
C GLN A 436 -30.81 9.96 -3.73
N ALA A 437 -30.94 8.93 -4.57
CA ALA A 437 -30.16 7.71 -4.53
C ALA A 437 -29.73 7.33 -5.95
N PRO A 438 -28.74 8.03 -6.52
CA PRO A 438 -28.24 7.72 -7.86
C PRO A 438 -27.41 6.44 -7.86
N GLU A 439 -27.46 5.72 -8.97
CA GLU A 439 -26.65 4.53 -9.23
C GLU A 439 -25.73 4.80 -10.41
N LEU A 440 -24.43 4.64 -10.19
CA LEU A 440 -23.42 4.69 -11.23
C LEU A 440 -23.32 3.31 -11.88
N PHE A 441 -23.47 3.24 -13.19
CA PHE A 441 -23.09 2.09 -14.00
C PHE A 441 -21.84 2.45 -14.79
N TYR A 442 -20.76 1.73 -14.57
CA TYR A 442 -19.50 1.89 -15.28
C TYR A 442 -19.27 0.67 -16.16
N GLU A 443 -19.40 0.84 -17.47
CA GLU A 443 -19.34 -0.23 -18.47
C GLU A 443 -17.92 -0.32 -19.04
N GLU A 444 -17.22 -1.41 -18.74
CA GLU A 444 -15.98 -1.81 -19.41
C GLU A 444 -16.27 -2.94 -20.40
N ARG A 445 -15.39 -3.16 -21.39
CA ARG A 445 -15.66 -4.10 -22.51
C ARG A 445 -16.07 -5.53 -22.11
N ASP A 446 -15.70 -5.98 -20.91
CA ASP A 446 -16.01 -7.32 -20.40
C ASP A 446 -16.93 -7.34 -19.18
N ALA A 447 -17.34 -6.18 -18.65
CA ALA A 447 -18.08 -6.11 -17.38
C ALA A 447 -18.82 -4.77 -17.19
N VAL A 448 -19.93 -4.82 -16.44
CA VAL A 448 -20.62 -3.61 -15.96
C VAL A 448 -20.56 -3.57 -14.44
N TYR A 449 -20.07 -2.45 -13.90
CA TYR A 449 -19.97 -2.23 -12.46
C TYR A 449 -21.06 -1.27 -12.00
N GLN A 450 -21.95 -1.76 -11.13
CA GLN A 450 -23.00 -0.96 -10.51
C GLN A 450 -22.55 -0.52 -9.11
N LEU A 451 -22.60 0.78 -8.85
CA LEU A 451 -22.21 1.39 -7.57
C LEU A 451 -23.31 2.34 -7.09
N THR A 452 -23.83 2.12 -5.88
CA THR A 452 -24.71 3.11 -5.23
C THR A 452 -23.89 4.33 -4.84
N VAL A 453 -24.36 5.52 -5.21
CA VAL A 453 -23.65 6.79 -4.98
C VAL A 453 -24.31 7.56 -3.83
N GLY A 454 -23.60 7.67 -2.71
CA GLY A 454 -24.09 8.42 -1.56
C GLY A 454 -23.94 9.94 -1.72
N LEU A 455 -25.01 10.70 -1.52
CA LEU A 455 -24.99 12.18 -1.68
C LEU A 455 -24.85 12.91 -0.35
N GLU A 456 -25.48 12.42 0.72
CA GLU A 456 -25.37 12.97 2.07
C GLU A 456 -24.19 12.39 2.85
N ALA A 457 -23.91 11.11 2.65
CA ALA A 457 -22.78 10.40 3.23
C ALA A 457 -22.28 9.33 2.24
N PRO A 458 -21.00 8.92 2.30
CA PRO A 458 -20.45 7.85 1.49
C PRO A 458 -21.16 6.50 1.73
N VAL A 459 -21.44 5.77 0.65
CA VAL A 459 -22.03 4.42 0.72
C VAL A 459 -20.90 3.39 0.63
N ARG A 460 -20.79 2.53 1.63
CA ARG A 460 -19.83 1.42 1.64
C ARG A 460 -20.41 0.20 0.95
N GLN A 461 -19.65 -0.41 0.05
CA GLN A 461 -20.08 -1.59 -0.72
C GLN A 461 -18.87 -2.41 -1.20
N SER A 462 -19.13 -3.65 -1.60
CA SER A 462 -18.13 -4.52 -2.22
C SER A 462 -18.10 -4.30 -3.73
N LEU A 463 -16.90 -4.18 -4.29
CA LEU A 463 -16.63 -4.12 -5.73
C LEU A 463 -15.83 -5.36 -6.12
N LEU A 464 -16.38 -6.21 -7.00
CA LEU A 464 -15.64 -7.31 -7.60
C LEU A 464 -15.11 -6.87 -8.96
N PHE A 465 -13.79 -6.76 -9.08
CA PHE A 465 -13.14 -6.33 -10.30
C PHE A 465 -12.20 -7.43 -10.81
N ARG A 466 -12.58 -8.05 -11.92
CA ARG A 466 -11.88 -9.20 -12.52
C ARG A 466 -11.57 -10.33 -11.52
N GLY A 467 -12.48 -10.56 -10.57
CA GLY A 467 -12.32 -11.58 -9.51
C GLY A 467 -11.59 -11.11 -8.24
N ASN A 468 -10.99 -9.91 -8.24
CA ASN A 468 -10.47 -9.29 -7.03
C ASN A 468 -11.58 -8.56 -6.28
N ALA A 469 -11.71 -8.80 -4.98
CA ALA A 469 -12.75 -8.19 -4.16
C ALA A 469 -12.21 -6.98 -3.39
N PHE A 470 -12.81 -5.81 -3.59
CA PHE A 470 -12.46 -4.57 -2.91
C PHE A 470 -13.63 -4.06 -2.07
N GLN A 471 -13.35 -3.56 -0.87
CA GLN A 471 -14.29 -2.70 -0.14
C GLN A 471 -14.10 -1.26 -0.59
N VAL A 472 -15.18 -0.60 -1.02
CA VAL A 472 -15.15 0.79 -1.48
C VAL A 472 -16.15 1.64 -0.71
N ALA A 473 -15.86 2.93 -0.54
CA ALA A 473 -16.84 3.94 -0.15
C ALA A 473 -17.05 4.91 -1.31
N VAL A 474 -18.31 5.10 -1.72
CA VAL A 474 -18.67 5.90 -2.88
C VAL A 474 -19.49 7.11 -2.45
N GLN A 475 -18.99 8.31 -2.78
CA GLN A 475 -19.69 9.56 -2.52
C GLN A 475 -19.76 10.42 -3.78
N GLY A 476 -20.95 10.94 -4.08
CA GLY A 476 -21.20 11.81 -5.21
C GLY A 476 -21.63 13.20 -4.79
N ARG A 477 -21.42 14.17 -5.69
CA ARG A 477 -22.04 15.49 -5.60
C ARG A 477 -22.32 16.04 -6.99
N PHE A 478 -23.49 16.67 -7.12
CA PHE A 478 -23.81 17.52 -8.26
C PHE A 478 -23.32 18.94 -7.96
N THR A 479 -22.60 19.53 -8.91
CA THR A 479 -21.95 20.85 -8.80
C THR A 479 -21.80 21.45 -10.20
N HIS A 480 -21.12 22.58 -10.31
CA HIS A 480 -20.64 23.13 -11.57
C HIS A 480 -19.12 23.27 -11.55
N ASP A 481 -18.51 23.36 -12.73
CA ASP A 481 -17.12 23.78 -12.90
C ASP A 481 -17.00 25.32 -12.95
N ASP A 482 -15.80 25.84 -13.18
CA ASP A 482 -15.53 27.28 -13.21
C ASP A 482 -16.21 28.01 -14.39
N GLU A 483 -16.68 27.27 -15.40
CA GLU A 483 -17.44 27.78 -16.55
C GLU A 483 -18.96 27.61 -16.36
N GLU A 484 -19.40 27.23 -15.16
CA GLU A 484 -20.80 26.93 -14.82
C GLU A 484 -21.39 25.74 -15.60
N ASN A 485 -20.55 24.86 -16.16
CA ASN A 485 -21.02 23.61 -16.76
C ASN A 485 -21.47 22.64 -15.65
N PRO A 486 -22.60 21.92 -15.81
CA PRO A 486 -23.00 20.89 -14.85
C PRO A 486 -21.95 19.80 -14.69
N VAL A 487 -21.68 19.41 -13.45
CA VAL A 487 -20.72 18.35 -13.08
C VAL A 487 -21.32 17.38 -12.08
N LEU A 488 -21.27 16.09 -12.40
CA LEU A 488 -21.37 15.02 -11.41
C LEU A 488 -19.96 14.57 -11.02
N ARG A 489 -19.53 14.89 -9.80
CA ARG A 489 -18.27 14.39 -9.24
C ARG A 489 -18.56 13.18 -8.36
N ILE A 490 -17.92 12.06 -8.65
CA ILE A 490 -17.97 10.83 -7.84
C ILE A 490 -16.58 10.52 -7.33
N GLN A 491 -16.46 10.23 -6.03
CA GLN A 491 -15.25 9.74 -5.40
C GLN A 491 -15.48 8.30 -4.94
N ILE A 492 -14.51 7.44 -5.23
CA ILE A 492 -14.49 6.03 -4.86
C ILE A 492 -13.23 5.79 -4.06
N ASP A 493 -13.37 5.72 -2.74
CA ASP A 493 -12.28 5.40 -1.82
C ASP A 493 -12.15 3.88 -1.72
N PHE A 494 -11.03 3.31 -2.17
CA PHE A 494 -10.73 1.89 -2.02
C PHE A 494 -10.27 1.68 -0.58
N LEU A 495 -11.17 1.20 0.27
CA LEU A 495 -10.98 1.23 1.71
C LEU A 495 -9.82 0.36 2.16
N GLU A 496 -9.55 -0.77 1.50
CA GLU A 496 -8.46 -1.68 1.88
C GLU A 496 -7.10 -1.26 1.34
N THR A 497 -7.03 -0.18 0.55
CA THR A 497 -5.78 0.30 -0.06
C THR A 497 -5.61 1.81 0.17
N PRO A 498 -4.44 2.37 -0.18
CA PRO A 498 -4.25 3.82 -0.21
C PRO A 498 -5.02 4.52 -1.33
N SER A 499 -5.70 3.77 -2.20
CA SER A 499 -6.13 4.30 -3.48
C SER A 499 -7.49 4.99 -3.41
N THR A 500 -7.64 6.02 -4.24
CA THR A 500 -8.88 6.75 -4.46
C THR A 500 -9.04 7.03 -5.94
N ARG A 501 -10.23 6.77 -6.50
CA ARG A 501 -10.62 7.19 -7.85
C ARG A 501 -11.56 8.38 -7.76
N ILE A 502 -11.32 9.41 -8.57
CA ILE A 502 -12.24 10.54 -8.74
C ILE A 502 -12.71 10.53 -10.19
N LEU A 503 -14.02 10.53 -10.38
CA LEU A 503 -14.67 10.68 -11.67
C LEU A 503 -15.36 12.05 -11.69
N LYS A 504 -15.26 12.78 -12.80
CA LYS A 504 -16.10 13.94 -13.06
C LYS A 504 -16.70 13.80 -14.44
N LEU A 505 -18.02 13.68 -14.48
CA LEU A 505 -18.80 13.76 -15.69
C LEU A 505 -19.26 15.21 -15.86
N ILE A 506 -18.81 15.87 -16.92
CA ILE A 506 -18.97 17.31 -17.17
C ILE A 506 -19.80 17.48 -18.44
N LEU A 507 -20.85 18.29 -18.41
CA LEU A 507 -21.69 18.56 -19.59
C LEU A 507 -21.31 19.91 -20.20
N THR A 508 -20.45 19.90 -21.22
CA THR A 508 -19.99 21.12 -21.90
C THR A 508 -20.83 21.42 -23.14
N PRO A 509 -20.78 22.67 -23.68
CA PRO A 509 -21.42 23.00 -24.95
C PRO A 509 -20.91 22.18 -26.15
N GLN A 510 -19.67 21.67 -26.09
CA GLN A 510 -19.05 20.86 -27.14
C GLN A 510 -19.41 19.36 -27.01
N GLY A 511 -20.00 18.95 -25.89
CA GLY A 511 -20.35 17.56 -25.59
C GLY A 511 -20.01 17.16 -24.15
N PRO A 512 -20.54 16.03 -23.67
CA PRO A 512 -20.19 15.49 -22.37
C PRO A 512 -18.72 15.02 -22.36
N ARG A 513 -18.07 15.18 -21.20
CA ARG A 513 -16.69 14.74 -20.97
C ARG A 513 -16.60 13.96 -19.67
N LEU A 514 -15.75 12.94 -19.65
CA LEU A 514 -15.36 12.25 -18.41
C LEU A 514 -13.89 12.50 -18.14
N THR A 515 -13.63 13.22 -17.06
CA THR A 515 -12.27 13.32 -16.51
C THR A 515 -12.11 12.37 -15.35
N GLN A 516 -10.98 11.70 -15.26
CA GLN A 516 -10.61 10.92 -14.08
C GLN A 516 -9.37 11.50 -13.40
N ASP A 517 -9.24 11.27 -12.11
CA ASP A 517 -8.00 11.45 -11.36
C ASP A 517 -7.89 10.33 -10.33
N GLU A 518 -6.71 10.14 -9.78
CA GLU A 518 -6.50 9.16 -8.73
C GLU A 518 -5.44 9.63 -7.72
N THR A 519 -5.50 9.00 -6.56
CA THR A 519 -4.46 9.08 -5.56
C THR A 519 -4.11 7.66 -5.14
N PRO A 520 -2.82 7.27 -5.10
CA PRO A 520 -1.68 8.01 -5.67
C PRO A 520 -1.84 8.19 -7.17
N GLY A 521 -1.35 9.30 -7.71
CA GLY A 521 -1.58 9.69 -9.11
C GLY A 521 -0.31 10.03 -9.88
N ALA A 522 -0.46 10.78 -10.96
CA ALA A 522 0.62 11.15 -11.88
C ALA A 522 1.87 11.74 -11.17
N ALA A 523 1.67 12.54 -10.11
CA ALA A 523 2.77 13.19 -9.39
C ALA A 523 3.69 12.16 -8.70
N PHE A 524 3.11 11.20 -7.98
CA PHE A 524 3.84 10.12 -7.32
C PHE A 524 4.62 9.28 -8.34
N VAL A 525 3.97 8.86 -9.42
CA VAL A 525 4.61 8.03 -10.46
C VAL A 525 5.69 8.80 -11.21
N THR A 526 5.50 10.09 -11.45
CA THR A 526 6.53 10.96 -12.04
C THR A 526 7.75 11.05 -11.14
N ALA A 527 7.57 11.23 -9.82
CA ALA A 527 8.67 11.25 -8.86
C ALA A 527 9.44 9.92 -8.87
N MET A 528 8.73 8.80 -8.79
CA MET A 528 9.32 7.46 -8.88
C MET A 528 10.09 7.24 -10.18
N ALA A 529 9.54 7.70 -11.32
CA ALA A 529 10.20 7.59 -12.61
C ALA A 529 11.49 8.43 -12.70
N ASN A 530 11.52 9.61 -12.07
CA ASN A 530 12.72 10.44 -12.01
C ASN A 530 13.82 9.77 -11.19
N ASP A 531 13.48 9.23 -10.01
CA ASP A 531 14.43 8.51 -9.15
C ASP A 531 15.01 7.28 -9.87
N MET A 532 14.17 6.54 -10.61
CA MET A 532 14.63 5.45 -11.47
C MET A 532 15.49 5.94 -12.64
N GLY A 533 15.13 7.08 -13.25
CA GLY A 533 15.86 7.77 -14.31
C GLY A 533 17.23 8.29 -13.88
N GLU A 534 17.48 8.45 -12.60
CA GLU A 534 18.80 8.79 -12.07
C GLU A 534 19.78 7.60 -12.07
N SER A 535 19.27 6.37 -12.21
CA SER A 535 20.08 5.15 -12.32
C SER A 535 20.77 5.05 -13.68
N ALA A 536 22.11 4.98 -13.68
CA ALA A 536 22.90 4.82 -14.90
C ALA A 536 22.54 3.56 -15.71
N ALA A 537 22.15 2.47 -15.03
CA ALA A 537 21.74 1.22 -15.67
C ALA A 537 20.37 1.35 -16.34
N PHE A 538 19.44 2.08 -15.73
CA PHE A 538 18.12 2.33 -16.29
C PHE A 538 18.20 3.31 -17.46
N ARG A 539 19.01 4.38 -17.37
CA ARG A 539 19.26 5.30 -18.49
C ARG A 539 19.83 4.60 -19.71
N ALA A 540 20.80 3.70 -19.51
CA ALA A 540 21.38 2.94 -20.62
C ALA A 540 20.36 2.00 -21.29
N LEU A 541 19.49 1.36 -20.49
CA LEU A 541 18.44 0.47 -21.00
C LEU A 541 17.31 1.25 -21.70
N ALA A 542 16.84 2.35 -21.10
CA ALA A 542 15.80 3.22 -21.64
C ALA A 542 16.26 3.87 -22.95
N ALA A 543 17.49 4.40 -22.99
CA ALA A 543 18.09 4.98 -24.19
C ALA A 543 18.19 3.97 -25.34
N ALA A 544 18.46 2.70 -25.05
CA ALA A 544 18.58 1.65 -26.05
C ALA A 544 17.24 1.14 -26.61
N LEU A 545 16.15 1.25 -25.84
CA LEU A 545 14.85 0.66 -26.20
C LEU A 545 13.79 1.67 -26.62
N VAL A 546 13.83 2.90 -26.08
CA VAL A 546 12.79 3.92 -26.26
C VAL A 546 13.37 5.27 -26.71
N GLY A 547 14.68 5.33 -26.99
CA GLY A 547 15.43 6.58 -27.15
C GLY A 547 15.62 7.30 -25.81
N THR A 548 16.18 8.52 -25.80
CA THR A 548 16.17 9.36 -24.59
C THR A 548 14.84 10.10 -24.56
N PRO A 549 13.85 9.68 -23.74
CA PRO A 549 12.56 10.35 -23.77
C PRO A 549 12.74 11.75 -23.17
N ASP A 550 12.25 12.77 -23.87
CA ASP A 550 12.14 14.12 -23.33
C ASP A 550 11.36 14.04 -21.99
N PRO A 551 11.94 14.47 -20.86
CA PRO A 551 11.26 14.45 -19.57
C PRO A 551 9.91 15.17 -19.57
N ALA A 552 9.74 16.20 -20.41
CA ALA A 552 8.45 16.87 -20.58
C ALA A 552 7.42 15.97 -21.26
N TYR A 553 7.83 15.25 -22.30
CA TYR A 553 6.98 14.29 -23.00
C TYR A 553 6.58 13.11 -22.10
N LEU A 554 7.52 12.57 -21.32
CA LEU A 554 7.21 11.49 -20.37
C LEU A 554 6.21 11.95 -19.30
N ARG A 555 6.39 13.15 -18.74
CA ARG A 555 5.44 13.76 -17.80
C ARG A 555 4.05 13.95 -18.42
N TYR A 556 4.00 14.40 -19.67
CA TYR A 556 2.74 14.53 -20.41
C TYR A 556 2.03 13.18 -20.56
N ARG A 557 2.75 12.13 -20.98
CA ARG A 557 2.17 10.78 -21.14
C ARG A 557 1.70 10.19 -19.82
N ILE A 558 2.49 10.30 -18.74
CA ILE A 558 2.07 9.89 -17.39
C ILE A 558 0.82 10.67 -16.96
N GLY A 559 0.77 11.97 -17.22
CA GLY A 559 -0.40 12.80 -16.96
C GLY A 559 -1.65 12.26 -17.67
N ARG A 560 -1.55 11.96 -18.97
CA ARG A 560 -2.65 11.42 -19.78
C ARG A 560 -3.16 10.06 -19.27
N MET A 561 -2.26 9.18 -18.81
CA MET A 561 -2.63 7.86 -18.28
C MET A 561 -3.41 7.94 -16.96
N PHE A 562 -2.94 8.79 -16.03
CA PHE A 562 -3.51 8.89 -14.68
C PHE A 562 -4.67 9.90 -14.59
N ARG A 563 -4.77 10.79 -15.59
CA ARG A 563 -5.81 11.82 -15.71
C ARG A 563 -6.41 11.84 -17.11
N PRO A 564 -7.03 10.74 -17.57
CA PRO A 564 -7.71 10.74 -18.85
C PRO A 564 -8.85 11.76 -18.84
N ASP A 565 -9.02 12.43 -19.97
CA ASP A 565 -10.06 13.43 -20.22
C ASP A 565 -10.72 13.07 -21.56
N LEU A 566 -11.81 12.31 -21.45
CA LEU A 566 -12.42 11.61 -22.58
C LEU A 566 -13.62 12.39 -23.11
N ALA A 567 -13.69 12.55 -24.43
CA ALA A 567 -14.91 12.99 -25.09
C ALA A 567 -15.95 11.85 -25.11
N LEU A 568 -17.19 12.17 -24.73
CA LEU A 568 -18.31 11.23 -24.71
C LEU A 568 -19.44 11.69 -25.63
N THR A 569 -20.37 10.78 -25.94
CA THR A 569 -21.67 11.09 -26.55
C THR A 569 -22.81 10.69 -25.63
N ALA A 570 -23.82 11.54 -25.47
CA ALA A 570 -24.96 11.27 -24.61
C ALA A 570 -26.11 10.58 -25.36
N GLU A 571 -26.65 9.53 -24.77
CA GLU A 571 -27.80 8.75 -25.23
C GLU A 571 -28.81 8.63 -24.08
N ALA A 572 -30.09 8.39 -24.39
CA ALA A 572 -31.07 8.04 -23.38
C ALA A 572 -30.76 6.63 -22.84
N LEU A 573 -30.92 6.42 -21.53
CA LEU A 573 -30.84 5.08 -20.94
C LEU A 573 -32.10 4.30 -21.38
N GLU A 574 -31.92 3.18 -22.10
CA GLU A 574 -33.02 2.28 -22.51
C GLU A 574 -33.64 1.52 -21.35
#